data_AF-A0A4Q4CXH0-F1
#
_entry.id   AF-A0A4Q4CXH0-F1
#
_cell.length_a   1.000
_cell.length_b   1.000
_cell.length_c   1.000
_cell.angle_alpha   90.00
_cell.angle_beta   90.00
_cell.angle_gamma   90.00
#
_symmetry.space_group_name_H-M   'P 1'
#
loop_
_entity.id
_entity.type
_entity.pdbx_description
1 polymer ?
#
loop_
_entity_poly.entity_id
_entity_poly.type
_entity_poly.pdbx_seq_one_letter_code
_entity_poly.pdbx_strand_id
1 'polypeptide(L)'
;MSDTVRRLVHGAERWLVTERRALHAVAAARILLGLSILGLLVTNFSSRQTWAGDASVWADPARSLSRFPEIAILDGVSGDLLSVVYVLVMLAAFAFTIGWHAKAANGVTVVGFIAITAQNP
;
A
#
# COMPACT_ATOMS: atom_id res chain seq x y z
N MET A 1 13.81 1.25 26.51
CA MET A 1 14.58 1.31 25.25
C MET A 1 16.03 1.66 25.60
N SER A 2 17.01 0.82 25.24
CA SER A 2 18.41 1.01 25.69
C SER A 2 19.10 2.20 25.00
N ASP A 3 20.13 2.76 25.64
CA ASP A 3 20.91 3.89 25.10
C ASP A 3 21.53 3.59 23.73
N THR A 4 21.89 2.34 23.48
CA THR A 4 22.41 1.86 22.20
C THR A 4 21.39 2.05 21.08
N VAL A 5 20.12 1.68 21.32
CA VAL A 5 19.03 1.84 20.35
C VAL A 5 18.80 3.32 20.07
N ARG A 6 18.80 4.16 21.11
CA ARG A 6 18.57 5.61 20.97
C ARG A 6 19.67 6.27 20.12
N ARG A 7 20.94 5.86 20.31
CA ARG A 7 22.08 6.35 19.51
C ARG A 7 22.01 5.90 18.05
N LEU A 8 21.59 4.66 17.79
CA LEU A 8 21.39 4.15 16.44
C LEU A 8 20.30 4.92 15.70
N VAL A 9 19.16 5.17 16.35
CA VAL A 9 18.05 5.96 15.77
C VAL A 9 18.50 7.39 15.44
N HIS A 10 19.14 8.11 16.37
CA HIS A 10 19.62 9.48 16.12
C HIS A 10 20.73 9.53 15.05
N GLY A 11 21.51 8.46 14.91
CA GLY A 11 22.50 8.31 13.86
C GLY A 11 21.83 8.15 12.49
N ALA A 12 20.81 7.29 12.41
CA ALA A 12 20.01 7.08 11.20
C ALA A 12 19.27 8.36 10.80
N GLU A 13 18.61 9.05 11.73
CA GLU A 13 17.92 10.31 11.45
C GLU A 13 18.85 11.38 10.87
N ARG A 14 20.01 11.63 11.50
CA ARG A 14 21.00 12.58 10.96
C ARG A 14 21.54 12.15 9.60
N TRP A 15 21.76 10.85 9.41
CA TRP A 15 22.21 10.30 8.14
C TRP A 15 21.18 10.52 7.03
N LEU A 16 19.88 10.35 7.33
CA LEU A 16 18.77 10.52 6.39
C LEU A 16 18.54 11.99 6.00
N VAL A 17 18.73 12.93 6.93
CA VAL A 17 18.41 14.35 6.75
C VAL A 17 19.58 15.17 6.14
N THR A 18 20.79 14.61 6.08
CA THR A 18 21.93 15.29 5.43
C THR A 18 21.72 15.36 3.92
N GLU A 19 21.83 16.55 3.33
CA GLU A 19 21.45 16.88 1.94
C GLU A 19 21.98 15.89 0.88
N ARG A 20 23.26 15.49 0.97
CA ARG A 20 23.88 14.52 0.05
C ARG A 20 23.28 13.12 0.13
N ARG A 21 22.67 12.76 1.26
CA ARG A 21 22.09 11.43 1.54
C ARG A 21 20.57 11.45 1.52
N ALA A 22 19.95 12.63 1.53
CA ALA A 22 18.50 12.80 1.47
C ALA A 22 17.87 12.12 0.23
N LEU A 23 18.54 12.18 -0.93
CA LEU A 23 18.05 11.48 -2.13
C LEU A 23 18.08 9.95 -1.98
N HIS A 24 19.12 9.41 -1.36
CA HIS A 24 19.22 7.97 -1.07
C HIS A 24 18.19 7.54 -0.02
N ALA A 25 17.99 8.37 1.01
CA ALA A 25 16.97 8.17 2.03
C ALA A 25 15.56 8.09 1.42
N VAL A 26 15.21 9.06 0.57
CA VAL A 26 13.92 9.08 -0.13
C VAL A 26 13.76 7.88 -1.06
N ALA A 27 14.81 7.50 -1.80
CA ALA A 27 14.78 6.32 -2.65
C ALA A 27 14.59 5.03 -1.84
N ALA A 28 15.30 4.87 -0.72
CA ALA A 28 15.16 3.72 0.17
C ALA A 28 13.75 3.64 0.78
N ALA A 29 13.22 4.76 1.28
CA ALA A 29 11.86 4.82 1.82
C ALA A 29 10.82 4.43 0.77
N ARG A 30 10.95 4.93 -0.46
CA ARG A 30 10.09 4.58 -1.58
C ARG A 30 10.13 3.09 -1.90
N ILE A 31 11.34 2.51 -1.99
CA ILE A 31 11.52 1.09 -2.30
C ILE A 31 10.90 0.23 -1.20
N LEU A 32 11.20 0.52 0.07
CA LEU A 32 10.67 -0.26 1.20
C LEU A 32 9.15 -0.18 1.28
N LEU A 33 8.57 1.02 1.12
CA LEU A 33 7.12 1.19 1.13
C LEU A 33 6.47 0.49 -0.07
N GLY A 34 7.02 0.68 -1.26
CA GLY A 34 6.52 0.07 -2.48
C GLY A 34 6.57 -1.47 -2.44
N LEU A 35 7.68 -2.05 -1.96
CA LEU A 35 7.81 -3.49 -1.75
C LEU A 35 6.85 -4.02 -0.69
N SER A 36 6.58 -3.27 0.38
CA SER A 36 5.63 -3.68 1.41
C SER A 36 4.21 -3.75 0.85
N ILE A 37 3.79 -2.72 0.11
CA ILE A 37 2.48 -2.67 -0.55
C ILE A 37 2.38 -3.77 -1.61
N LEU A 38 3.36 -3.88 -2.50
CA LEU A 38 3.37 -4.90 -3.55
C LEU A 38 3.39 -6.32 -2.96
N GLY A 39 4.18 -6.55 -1.92
CA GLY A 39 4.24 -7.83 -1.22
C GLY A 39 2.89 -8.24 -0.63
N LEU A 40 2.20 -7.30 0.05
CA LEU A 40 0.84 -7.54 0.56
C LEU A 40 -0.15 -7.85 -0.56
N LEU A 41 -0.08 -7.14 -1.69
CA LEU A 41 -0.97 -7.38 -2.82
C LEU A 41 -0.70 -8.75 -3.46
N VAL A 42 0.57 -9.10 -3.70
CA VAL A 42 0.95 -10.39 -4.29
C VAL A 42 0.49 -11.56 -3.42
N THR A 43 0.74 -11.49 -2.11
CA THR A 43 0.39 -12.60 -1.20
C THR A 43 -1.11 -12.76 -0.99
N ASN A 44 -1.90 -11.70 -1.16
CA ASN A 44 -3.37 -11.74 -1.05
C ASN A 44 -4.08 -11.86 -2.39
N PHE A 45 -3.35 -11.99 -3.50
CA PHE A 45 -3.97 -12.02 -4.83
C PHE A 45 -4.98 -13.17 -4.97
N SER A 46 -4.69 -14.36 -4.46
CA SER A 46 -5.58 -15.52 -4.56
C SER A 46 -6.85 -15.39 -3.73
N SER A 47 -6.81 -14.63 -2.63
CA SER A 47 -7.94 -14.44 -1.71
C SER A 47 -8.69 -13.12 -1.91
N ARG A 48 -8.27 -12.28 -2.87
CA ARG A 48 -8.85 -10.93 -3.10
C ARG A 48 -10.38 -10.89 -3.16
N GLN A 49 -11.01 -11.91 -3.77
CA GLN A 49 -12.47 -11.98 -3.93
C GLN A 49 -13.21 -12.18 -2.60
N THR A 50 -12.56 -12.80 -1.62
CA THR A 50 -13.15 -13.08 -0.31
C THR A 50 -13.34 -11.82 0.54
N TRP A 51 -12.56 -10.77 0.25
CA TRP A 51 -12.56 -9.54 1.07
C TRP A 51 -13.11 -8.34 0.32
N ALA A 52 -12.91 -8.26 -1.00
CA ALA A 52 -13.25 -7.06 -1.78
C ALA A 52 -14.10 -7.32 -3.04
N GLY A 53 -14.44 -8.58 -3.34
CA GLY A 53 -15.16 -8.93 -4.57
C GLY A 53 -16.40 -9.78 -4.29
N ASP A 54 -16.88 -10.50 -5.30
CA ASP A 54 -18.20 -11.16 -5.25
C ASP A 54 -18.40 -12.14 -4.08
N ALA A 55 -17.31 -12.65 -3.48
CA ALA A 55 -17.33 -13.54 -2.33
C ALA A 55 -17.25 -12.81 -0.97
N SER A 56 -17.30 -11.47 -0.94
CA SER A 56 -17.10 -10.66 0.27
C SER A 56 -18.36 -10.33 1.06
N VAL A 57 -19.52 -10.89 0.70
CA VAL A 57 -20.82 -10.66 1.40
C VAL A 57 -20.71 -10.95 2.90
N TRP A 58 -19.86 -11.89 3.28
CA TRP A 58 -19.62 -12.23 4.70
C TRP A 58 -18.90 -11.12 5.49
N ALA A 59 -18.20 -10.22 4.81
CA ALA A 59 -17.45 -9.13 5.42
C ALA A 59 -18.30 -7.88 5.69
N ASP A 60 -19.49 -7.77 5.10
CA ASP A 60 -20.35 -6.58 5.20
C ASP A 60 -20.69 -6.17 6.65
N PRO A 61 -21.01 -7.10 7.59
CA PRO A 61 -21.28 -6.73 8.97
C PRO A 61 -20.07 -6.08 9.66
N ALA A 62 -18.86 -6.61 9.41
CA ALA A 62 -17.64 -6.07 9.99
C ALA A 62 -17.24 -4.74 9.32
N ARG A 63 -17.41 -4.62 8.00
CA ARG A 63 -17.16 -3.38 7.26
C ARG A 63 -18.05 -2.23 7.72
N SER A 64 -19.31 -2.51 8.04
CA SER A 64 -20.26 -1.52 8.59
C SER A 64 -19.81 -0.89 9.92
N LEU A 65 -18.92 -1.56 10.65
CA LEU A 65 -18.35 -1.08 11.91
C LEU A 65 -17.01 -0.37 11.73
N SER A 66 -16.40 -0.47 10.54
CA SER A 66 -15.10 0.12 10.25
C SER A 66 -15.19 1.65 10.24
N ARG A 67 -14.20 2.29 10.87
CA ARG A 67 -13.98 3.75 10.80
C ARG A 67 -12.79 4.10 9.89
N PHE A 68 -12.24 3.11 9.20
CA PHE A 68 -11.16 3.34 8.26
C PHE A 68 -11.68 4.17 7.07
N PRO A 69 -10.87 5.08 6.48
CA PRO A 69 -11.32 5.86 5.34
C PRO A 69 -11.68 4.94 4.16
N GLU A 70 -12.96 4.81 3.88
CA GLU A 70 -13.44 4.02 2.76
C GLU A 70 -13.48 4.88 1.49
N ILE A 71 -12.87 4.37 0.44
CA ILE A 71 -12.98 4.93 -0.90
C ILE A 71 -13.96 4.02 -1.63
N ALA A 72 -15.23 4.43 -1.71
CA ALA A 72 -16.34 3.65 -2.28
C ALA A 72 -16.25 3.40 -3.81
N ILE A 73 -15.06 3.52 -4.40
CA ILE A 73 -14.81 3.30 -5.83
C ILE A 73 -15.00 1.82 -6.22
N LEU A 74 -14.82 0.90 -5.26
CA LEU A 74 -14.92 -0.55 -5.49
C LEU A 74 -16.22 -1.17 -4.97
N ASP A 75 -17.16 -0.37 -4.48
CA ASP A 75 -18.44 -0.88 -3.99
C ASP A 75 -19.28 -1.46 -5.14
N GLY A 76 -19.78 -2.70 -4.96
CA GLY A 76 -20.58 -3.42 -5.96
C GLY A 76 -19.88 -3.75 -7.28
N VAL A 77 -18.54 -3.64 -7.35
CA VAL A 77 -17.77 -3.95 -8.55
C VAL A 77 -17.65 -5.47 -8.75
N SER A 78 -17.81 -5.93 -10.00
CA SER A 78 -17.67 -7.37 -10.32
C SER A 78 -16.27 -7.91 -10.01
N GLY A 79 -16.18 -9.20 -9.67
CA GLY A 79 -14.90 -9.84 -9.37
C GLY A 79 -13.85 -9.74 -10.47
N ASP A 80 -14.26 -9.72 -11.75
CA ASP A 80 -13.36 -9.54 -12.89
C ASP A 80 -12.78 -8.12 -12.93
N LEU A 81 -13.63 -7.10 -12.77
CA LEU A 81 -13.18 -5.71 -12.75
C LEU A 81 -12.31 -5.43 -11.53
N LEU A 82 -12.64 -5.99 -10.36
CA LEU A 82 -11.76 -5.97 -9.19
C LEU A 82 -10.39 -6.54 -9.53
N SER A 83 -10.32 -7.68 -10.22
CA SER A 83 -9.05 -8.32 -10.58
C SER A 83 -8.20 -7.43 -11.48
N VAL A 84 -8.82 -6.76 -12.46
CA VAL A 84 -8.15 -5.78 -13.32
C VAL A 84 -7.62 -4.60 -12.50
N VAL A 85 -8.44 -4.00 -11.65
CA VAL A 85 -8.01 -2.89 -10.78
C VAL A 85 -6.87 -3.33 -9.86
N TYR A 86 -6.97 -4.51 -9.25
CA TYR A 86 -5.94 -5.05 -8.37
C TYR A 86 -4.59 -5.17 -9.08
N VAL A 87 -4.57 -5.70 -10.31
CA VAL A 87 -3.35 -5.79 -11.12
C VAL A 87 -2.82 -4.40 -11.49
N LEU A 88 -3.69 -3.45 -11.85
CA LEU A 88 -3.27 -2.07 -12.12
C LEU A 88 -2.61 -1.42 -10.90
N VAL A 89 -3.15 -1.65 -9.70
CA VAL A 89 -2.55 -1.15 -8.45
C VAL A 89 -1.21 -1.84 -8.18
N MET A 90 -1.07 -3.15 -8.43
CA MET A 90 0.21 -3.85 -8.34
C MET A 90 1.27 -3.28 -9.29
N LEU A 91 0.88 -3.00 -10.55
CA LEU A 91 1.78 -2.38 -11.52
C LEU A 91 2.18 -0.96 -11.12
N ALA A 92 1.24 -0.18 -10.57
CA ALA A 92 1.53 1.14 -10.02
C ALA A 92 2.49 1.07 -8.82
N ALA A 93 2.30 0.10 -7.92
CA ALA A 93 3.19 -0.12 -6.77
C ALA A 93 4.60 -0.52 -7.23
N PHE A 94 4.70 -1.35 -8.25
CA PHE A 94 5.99 -1.70 -8.87
C PHE A 94 6.67 -0.49 -9.52
N ALA A 95 5.94 0.30 -10.32
CA ALA A 95 6.43 1.54 -10.92
C ALA A 95 6.90 2.54 -9.86
N PHE A 96 6.13 2.69 -8.77
CA PHE A 96 6.49 3.51 -7.62
C PHE A 96 7.78 3.01 -6.96
N THR A 97 7.91 1.71 -6.72
CA THR A 97 9.11 1.09 -6.12
C THR A 97 10.37 1.46 -6.90
N ILE A 98 10.37 1.25 -8.22
CA ILE A 98 11.53 1.54 -9.09
C ILE A 98 11.70 3.03 -9.38
N GLY A 99 10.71 3.87 -9.07
CA GLY A 99 10.73 5.32 -9.26
C GLY A 99 10.27 5.80 -10.63
N TRP A 100 9.64 4.93 -11.42
CA TRP A 100 9.10 5.29 -12.73
C TRP A 100 7.81 6.10 -12.55
N HIS A 101 7.77 7.32 -13.10
CA HIS A 101 6.69 8.30 -12.89
C HIS A 101 6.25 8.41 -11.42
N ALA A 102 7.22 8.46 -10.49
CA ALA A 102 7.00 8.27 -9.05
C ALA A 102 5.83 9.07 -8.44
N LYS A 103 5.57 10.31 -8.88
CA LYS A 103 4.42 11.11 -8.40
C LYS A 103 3.08 10.48 -8.79
N ALA A 104 2.90 10.15 -10.06
CA ALA A 104 1.66 9.54 -10.55
C ALA A 104 1.50 8.11 -10.01
N ALA A 105 2.58 7.32 -10.05
CA ALA A 105 2.60 5.97 -9.51
C ALA A 105 2.25 5.95 -8.02
N ASN A 106 2.77 6.89 -7.22
CA ASN A 106 2.43 7.04 -5.80
C ASN A 106 0.94 7.33 -5.60
N GLY A 107 0.38 8.28 -6.37
CA GLY A 107 -1.04 8.64 -6.27
C GLY A 107 -1.95 7.43 -6.53
N VAL A 108 -1.70 6.70 -7.62
CA VAL A 108 -2.45 5.49 -7.97
C VAL A 108 -2.26 4.40 -6.92
N THR A 109 -1.02 4.19 -6.47
CA THR A 109 -0.70 3.16 -5.46
C THR A 109 -1.43 3.43 -4.15
N VAL A 110 -1.37 4.66 -3.61
CA VAL A 110 -1.99 5.00 -2.32
C VAL A 110 -3.50 4.91 -2.40
N VAL A 111 -4.12 5.53 -3.41
CA VAL A 111 -5.58 5.52 -3.57
C VAL A 111 -6.09 4.10 -3.79
N GLY A 112 -5.44 3.36 -4.70
CA GLY A 112 -5.83 1.99 -5.01
C GLY A 112 -5.60 1.02 -3.85
N PHE A 113 -4.48 1.15 -3.14
CA PHE A 113 -4.20 0.32 -1.97
C PHE A 113 -5.24 0.56 -0.87
N ILE A 114 -5.55 1.82 -0.54
CA ILE A 114 -6.60 2.16 0.44
C ILE A 114 -7.96 1.60 -0.02
N ALA A 115 -8.34 1.82 -1.28
CA ALA A 115 -9.61 1.33 -1.82
C ALA A 115 -9.74 -0.20 -1.70
N ILE A 116 -8.65 -0.95 -1.90
CA ILE A 116 -8.64 -2.41 -1.75
C ILE A 116 -8.65 -2.82 -0.28
N THR A 117 -7.78 -2.23 0.56
CA THR A 117 -7.63 -2.65 1.96
C THR A 117 -8.76 -2.19 2.86
N ALA A 118 -9.44 -1.10 2.53
CA ALA A 118 -10.62 -0.64 3.26
C ALA A 118 -11.77 -1.66 3.20
N GLN A 119 -11.77 -2.51 2.17
CA GLN A 119 -12.75 -3.58 2.05
C GLN A 119 -12.46 -4.77 2.98
N ASN A 120 -11.25 -4.85 3.56
CA ASN A 120 -10.86 -5.93 4.45
C ASN A 120 -11.41 -5.64 5.87
N PRO A 121 -12.24 -6.52 6.45
CA PRO A 121 -12.85 -6.35 7.77
C PRO A 121 -11.86 -6.33 8.94
#